data_AF-H6L9W6-F1
#
_entry.id   AF-H6L9W6-F1
#
_cell.length_a   1.000
_cell.length_b   1.000
_cell.length_c   1.000
_cell.angle_alpha   90.00
_cell.angle_beta   90.00
_cell.angle_gamma   90.00
#
_symmetry.space_group_name_H-M   'P 1'
#
loop_
_entity.id
_entity.type
_entity.pdbx_description
1 polymer ?
#
loop_
_entity_poly.entity_id
_entity_poly.type
_entity_poly.pdbx_seq_one_letter_code
_entity_poly.pdbx_strand_id
1 'polypeptide(L)'
;MEQTIPATFKKLAFWNLFSFLERSEVTEEMVDQWLDALGQDFKIEREQFDFKVGNQRQEGFNRILVLEFDCGRGYTLRLEYTPHPEGGEKYLYLAAPHQEKQLMGWWNLENWHPYALSPEELDLLLSYWEKQGGKWTNRHLAHALLHDFVGLDSEEATADYAAKTFEAFNELRIKGFAKVEQKPIAIFYYEDSEYHWRYDRKLGWLFESDQYACYSIRNKAHAKGEEGRFPFEDWNYLMKQIRQEVSQ
;
A
#
# COMPACT_ATOMS: atom_id res chain seq x y z
N MET A 1 -16.28 -18.12 -9.42
CA MET A 1 -15.84 -17.50 -10.70
C MET A 1 -14.45 -16.97 -10.44
N GLU A 2 -13.45 -17.40 -11.20
CA GLU A 2 -12.08 -16.91 -11.04
C GLU A 2 -12.03 -15.43 -11.43
N GLN A 3 -11.54 -14.56 -10.54
CA GLN A 3 -11.46 -13.15 -10.84
C GLN A 3 -10.38 -12.91 -11.91
N THR A 4 -10.77 -12.29 -13.02
CA THR A 4 -9.82 -11.92 -14.06
C THR A 4 -8.96 -10.75 -13.59
N ILE A 5 -7.66 -10.98 -13.42
CA ILE A 5 -6.68 -9.91 -13.15
C ILE A 5 -6.64 -8.95 -14.35
N PRO A 6 -6.80 -7.63 -14.14
CA PRO A 6 -6.69 -6.62 -15.19
C PRO A 6 -5.42 -6.77 -16.03
N ALA A 7 -5.52 -6.59 -17.35
CA ALA A 7 -4.39 -6.77 -18.26
C ALA A 7 -3.20 -5.85 -17.93
N THR A 8 -3.47 -4.65 -17.40
CA THR A 8 -2.44 -3.71 -16.93
C THR A 8 -1.58 -4.30 -15.82
N PHE A 9 -2.18 -5.00 -14.85
CA PHE A 9 -1.46 -5.67 -13.76
C PHE A 9 -0.66 -6.91 -14.23
N LYS A 10 -0.74 -7.30 -15.50
CA LYS A 10 0.12 -8.36 -16.08
C LYS A 10 1.36 -7.80 -16.79
N LYS A 11 1.53 -6.47 -16.82
CA LYS A 11 2.65 -5.80 -17.47
C LYS A 11 3.76 -5.53 -16.45
N LEU A 12 4.98 -6.01 -16.72
CA LEU A 12 6.13 -5.72 -15.85
C LEU A 12 6.39 -4.22 -15.71
N ALA A 13 6.23 -3.46 -16.80
CA ALA A 13 6.39 -2.01 -16.80
C ALA A 13 5.47 -1.27 -15.80
N PHE A 14 4.26 -1.79 -15.56
CA PHE A 14 3.36 -1.24 -14.53
C PHE A 14 3.96 -1.40 -13.14
N TRP A 15 4.40 -2.63 -12.80
CA TRP A 15 4.98 -2.94 -11.49
C TRP A 15 6.36 -2.30 -11.29
N ASN A 16 7.13 -2.10 -12.36
CA ASN A 16 8.36 -1.34 -12.32
C ASN A 16 8.10 0.07 -11.79
N LEU A 17 7.08 0.77 -12.31
CA LEU A 17 6.73 2.11 -11.82
C LEU A 17 6.05 2.07 -10.43
N PHE A 18 5.11 1.13 -10.23
CA PHE A 18 4.25 1.08 -9.05
C PHE A 18 4.96 0.57 -7.79
N SER A 19 5.73 -0.51 -7.91
CA SER A 19 6.34 -1.21 -6.78
C SER A 19 7.87 -1.11 -6.78
N PHE A 20 8.52 -1.21 -7.94
CA PHE A 20 9.99 -1.28 -7.99
C PHE A 20 10.68 0.07 -8.17
N LEU A 21 9.91 1.16 -8.34
CA LEU A 21 10.40 2.52 -8.61
C LEU A 21 11.39 2.61 -9.79
N GLU A 22 11.28 1.69 -10.75
CA GLU A 22 12.09 1.63 -11.95
C GLU A 22 11.32 2.26 -13.12
N ARG A 23 11.86 3.34 -13.70
CA ARG A 23 11.18 4.07 -14.79
C ARG A 23 11.72 3.79 -16.19
N SER A 24 12.85 3.11 -16.36
CA SER A 24 13.64 3.13 -17.61
C SER A 24 12.89 2.85 -18.93
N GLU A 25 11.68 2.28 -18.88
CA GLU A 25 10.85 1.94 -20.04
C GLU A 25 9.41 2.54 -20.02
N VAL A 26 9.08 3.46 -19.10
CA VAL A 26 7.71 3.96 -18.91
C VAL A 26 7.52 5.41 -19.37
N THR A 27 6.74 5.61 -20.43
CA THR A 27 6.36 6.94 -20.95
C THR A 27 5.06 7.47 -20.32
N GLU A 28 4.83 8.77 -20.39
CA GLU A 28 3.57 9.40 -19.94
C GLU A 28 2.35 8.85 -20.70
N GLU A 29 2.48 8.65 -22.01
CA GLU A 29 1.41 8.05 -22.83
C GLU A 29 1.06 6.63 -22.35
N MET A 30 2.06 5.84 -21.95
CA MET A 30 1.83 4.51 -21.38
C MET A 30 1.07 4.59 -20.06
N VAL A 31 1.43 5.54 -19.19
CA VAL A 31 0.73 5.78 -17.92
C VAL A 31 -0.73 6.18 -18.18
N ASP A 32 -0.98 7.09 -19.10
CA ASP A 32 -2.35 7.51 -19.44
C ASP A 32 -3.19 6.34 -19.96
N GLN A 33 -2.65 5.53 -20.87
CA GLN A 33 -3.32 4.32 -21.36
C GLN A 33 -3.61 3.33 -20.22
N TRP A 34 -2.71 3.20 -19.23
CA TRP A 34 -2.93 2.33 -18.08
C TRP A 34 -4.04 2.85 -17.17
N LEU A 35 -4.04 4.15 -16.86
CA LEU A 35 -5.05 4.77 -16.00
C LEU A 35 -6.43 4.78 -16.66
N ASP A 36 -6.51 4.97 -17.98
CA ASP A 36 -7.77 4.88 -18.74
C ASP A 36 -8.33 3.45 -18.74
N ALA A 37 -7.45 2.46 -18.91
CA ALA A 37 -7.86 1.05 -18.85
C ALA A 37 -8.29 0.63 -17.44
N LEU A 38 -7.54 1.04 -16.41
CA LEU A 38 -7.87 0.74 -15.01
C LEU A 38 -9.11 1.50 -14.54
N GLY A 39 -9.39 2.68 -15.10
CA GLY A 39 -10.59 3.48 -14.79
C GLY A 39 -11.92 2.79 -15.13
N GLN A 40 -11.91 1.68 -15.86
CA GLN A 40 -13.10 0.86 -16.10
C GLN A 40 -13.48 0.02 -14.88
N ASP A 41 -12.49 -0.38 -14.08
CA ASP A 41 -12.65 -1.28 -12.94
C ASP A 41 -12.45 -0.58 -11.59
N PHE A 42 -11.69 0.52 -11.59
CA PHE A 42 -11.24 1.25 -10.41
C PHE A 42 -11.51 2.75 -10.54
N LYS A 43 -11.43 3.45 -9.41
CA LYS A 43 -11.66 4.89 -9.36
C LYS A 43 -10.37 5.63 -9.74
N ILE A 44 -10.51 6.65 -10.59
CA ILE A 44 -9.45 7.61 -10.90
C ILE A 44 -9.88 8.98 -10.37
N GLU A 45 -9.13 9.52 -9.42
CA GLU A 45 -9.31 10.89 -8.92
C GLU A 45 -8.36 11.86 -9.61
N ARG A 46 -8.67 13.16 -9.51
CA ARG A 46 -7.85 14.24 -10.05
C ARG A 46 -7.57 15.24 -8.95
N GLU A 47 -6.29 15.54 -8.74
CA GLU A 47 -5.85 16.56 -7.81
C GLU A 47 -5.20 17.71 -8.59
N GLN A 48 -5.70 18.93 -8.38
CA GLN A 48 -5.18 20.11 -9.04
C GLN A 48 -3.94 20.62 -8.30
N PHE A 49 -2.92 21.01 -9.06
CA PHE A 49 -1.76 21.72 -8.52
C PHE A 49 -1.42 22.94 -9.37
N ASP A 50 -0.74 23.90 -8.76
CA ASP A 50 -0.27 25.11 -9.43
C ASP A 50 1.23 25.04 -9.69
N PHE A 51 1.66 25.45 -10.88
CA PHE A 51 3.07 25.60 -11.20
C PHE A 51 3.34 26.88 -11.99
N LYS A 52 4.61 27.29 -12.09
CA LYS A 52 5.01 28.51 -12.81
C LYS A 52 5.82 28.16 -14.05
N VAL A 53 5.46 28.77 -15.18
CA VAL A 53 6.25 28.75 -16.42
C VAL A 53 6.62 30.19 -16.76
N GLY A 54 7.88 30.56 -16.50
CA GLY A 54 8.33 31.95 -16.54
C GLY A 54 7.59 32.80 -15.51
N ASN A 55 6.91 33.86 -15.97
CA ASN A 55 6.12 34.76 -15.11
C ASN A 55 4.63 34.42 -15.05
N GLN A 56 4.20 33.29 -15.65
CA GLN A 56 2.80 32.88 -15.68
C GLN A 56 2.55 31.72 -14.72
N ARG A 57 1.47 31.81 -13.94
CA ARG A 57 0.92 30.69 -13.16
C ARG A 57 0.08 29.83 -14.08
N GLN A 58 0.31 28.52 -14.04
CA GLN A 58 -0.45 27.51 -14.76
C GLN A 58 -1.00 26.48 -13.78
N GLU A 59 -2.08 25.83 -14.17
CA GLU A 59 -2.72 24.76 -13.42
C GLU A 59 -2.44 23.43 -14.10
N GLY A 60 -2.09 22.41 -13.31
CA GLY A 60 -1.92 21.03 -13.71
C GLY A 60 -2.82 20.11 -12.90
N PHE A 61 -2.93 18.85 -13.31
CA PHE A 61 -3.68 17.85 -12.57
C PHE A 61 -2.87 16.55 -12.47
N ASN A 62 -2.77 16.02 -11.26
CA ASN A 62 -2.34 14.65 -11.01
C ASN A 62 -3.54 13.71 -11.14
N ARG A 63 -3.33 12.55 -11.77
CA ARG A 63 -4.32 11.48 -11.82
C ARG A 63 -3.97 10.43 -10.77
N ILE A 64 -4.89 10.15 -9.87
CA ILE A 64 -4.67 9.25 -8.73
C ILE A 64 -5.48 7.99 -8.96
N LEU A 65 -4.81 6.84 -9.08
CA LEU A 65 -5.47 5.54 -9.06
C LEU A 65 -5.86 5.20 -7.62
N VAL A 66 -7.14 4.93 -7.41
CA VAL A 66 -7.69 4.61 -6.08
C VAL A 66 -8.17 3.17 -6.06
N LEU A 67 -7.54 2.36 -5.19
CA LEU A 67 -7.87 0.96 -4.96
C LEU A 67 -8.50 0.82 -3.57
N GLU A 68 -9.77 0.44 -3.54
CA GLU A 68 -10.58 0.36 -2.32
C GLU A 68 -10.79 -1.10 -1.92
N PHE A 69 -10.29 -1.46 -0.74
CA PHE A 69 -10.45 -2.77 -0.12
C PHE A 69 -11.49 -2.67 0.99
N ASP A 70 -12.67 -3.26 0.77
CA ASP A 70 -13.72 -3.29 1.79
C ASP A 70 -13.26 -4.10 3.00
N CYS A 71 -13.37 -3.53 4.18
CA CYS A 71 -12.99 -4.16 5.45
C CYS A 71 -14.22 -4.46 6.32
N GLY A 72 -15.43 -4.31 5.75
CA GLY A 72 -16.69 -4.54 6.45
C GLY A 72 -17.13 -3.35 7.29
N ARG A 73 -18.41 -3.34 7.68
CA ARG A 73 -19.04 -2.27 8.48
C ARG A 73 -18.90 -0.86 7.88
N GLY A 74 -18.67 -0.77 6.57
CA GLY A 74 -18.45 0.48 5.84
C GLY A 74 -17.05 1.08 6.02
N TYR A 75 -16.11 0.33 6.62
CA TYR A 75 -14.70 0.69 6.59
C TYR A 75 -14.08 0.22 5.28
N THR A 76 -13.23 1.06 4.70
CA THR A 76 -12.48 0.75 3.49
C THR A 76 -11.01 1.10 3.71
N LEU A 77 -10.12 0.14 3.45
CA LEU A 77 -8.71 0.43 3.29
C LEU A 77 -8.50 0.96 1.87
N ARG A 78 -7.95 2.17 1.73
CA ARG A 78 -7.84 2.88 0.46
C ARG A 78 -6.37 3.11 0.13
N LEU A 79 -5.91 2.46 -0.93
CA LEU A 79 -4.59 2.66 -1.51
C LEU A 79 -4.70 3.67 -2.66
N GLU A 80 -4.01 4.78 -2.51
CA GLU A 80 -3.89 5.82 -3.54
C GLU A 80 -2.51 5.74 -4.18
N TYR A 81 -2.49 5.73 -5.50
CA TYR A 81 -1.27 5.71 -6.29
C TYR A 81 -1.23 6.87 -7.27
N THR A 82 -0.21 7.71 -7.12
CA THR A 82 0.04 8.85 -8.00
C THR A 82 1.30 8.57 -8.81
N PRO A 83 1.19 8.30 -10.13
CA PRO A 83 2.36 8.14 -10.97
C PRO A 83 3.07 9.49 -11.16
N HIS A 84 4.37 9.55 -10.88
CA HIS A 84 5.21 10.73 -11.08
C HIS A 84 6.36 10.41 -12.06
N PRO A 85 6.91 11.42 -12.77
CA PRO A 85 8.10 11.23 -13.61
C PRO A 85 9.33 10.68 -12.88
N GLU A 86 9.43 10.80 -11.56
CA GLU A 86 10.62 10.33 -10.83
C GLU A 86 10.38 9.03 -10.06
N GLY A 87 9.14 8.54 -10.05
CA GLY A 87 8.72 7.31 -9.36
C GLY A 87 7.21 7.36 -9.05
N GLY A 88 6.69 6.37 -8.36
CA GLY A 88 5.29 6.35 -7.95
C GLY A 88 5.13 6.74 -6.48
N GLU A 89 4.19 7.64 -6.19
CA GLU A 89 3.78 7.88 -4.80
C GLU A 89 2.64 6.95 -4.41
N LYS A 90 2.68 6.46 -3.18
CA LYS A 90 1.67 5.55 -2.62
C LYS A 90 1.24 6.04 -1.25
N TYR A 91 -0.06 6.10 -1.01
CA TYR A 91 -0.62 6.43 0.28
C TYR A 91 -1.66 5.39 0.68
N LEU A 92 -1.61 4.95 1.92
CA LEU A 92 -2.60 4.06 2.50
C LEU A 92 -3.43 4.82 3.52
N TYR A 93 -4.75 4.74 3.38
CA TYR A 93 -5.71 5.37 4.27
C TYR A 93 -6.72 4.37 4.80
N LEU A 94 -7.22 4.63 6.01
CA LEU A 94 -8.46 4.05 6.51
C LEU A 94 -9.60 5.05 6.27
N ALA A 95 -10.57 4.68 5.46
CA ALA A 95 -11.81 5.43 5.32
C ALA A 95 -12.89 4.79 6.20
N ALA A 96 -13.29 5.49 7.27
CA ALA A 96 -14.37 5.05 8.15
C ALA A 96 -15.75 5.57 7.67
N PRO A 97 -16.86 4.90 8.04
CA PRO A 97 -18.20 5.40 7.72
C PRO A 97 -18.39 6.82 8.25
N HIS A 98 -18.75 7.75 7.36
CA HIS A 98 -19.08 9.14 7.71
C HIS A 98 -17.92 9.98 8.29
N GLN A 99 -16.66 9.56 8.11
CA GLN A 99 -15.49 10.34 8.48
C GLN A 99 -14.61 10.60 7.26
N GLU A 100 -13.73 11.59 7.38
CA GLU A 100 -12.65 11.78 6.41
C GLU A 100 -11.68 10.59 6.45
N LYS A 101 -11.01 10.31 5.33
CA LYS A 101 -9.98 9.29 5.26
C LYS A 101 -8.83 9.63 6.23
N GLN A 102 -8.37 8.66 6.98
CA GLN A 102 -7.30 8.80 7.98
C GLN A 102 -6.03 8.15 7.44
N LEU A 103 -4.91 8.87 7.49
CA LEU A 103 -3.63 8.39 6.97
C LEU A 103 -3.11 7.21 7.80
N MET A 104 -2.67 6.15 7.14
CA MET A 104 -2.09 4.96 7.76
C MET A 104 -0.60 4.81 7.44
N GLY A 105 -0.20 5.13 6.20
CA GLY A 105 1.19 5.10 5.78
C GLY A 105 1.36 5.76 4.42
N TRP A 106 2.58 6.15 4.10
CA TRP A 106 2.88 6.72 2.79
C TRP A 106 4.30 6.43 2.33
N TRP A 107 4.43 6.52 1.02
CA TRP A 107 5.68 6.51 0.29
C TRP A 107 5.58 7.62 -0.75
N ASN A 108 6.21 8.76 -0.47
CA ASN A 108 6.41 9.79 -1.48
C ASN A 108 7.90 9.91 -1.79
N LEU A 109 8.24 10.62 -2.86
CA LEU A 109 9.62 10.67 -3.36
C LEU A 109 10.60 11.38 -2.39
N GLU A 110 10.08 12.03 -1.35
CA GLU A 110 10.85 12.81 -0.38
C GLU A 110 10.90 12.18 1.02
N ASN A 111 9.82 11.50 1.42
CA ASN A 111 9.57 10.99 2.76
C ASN A 111 8.93 9.62 2.71
N TRP A 112 9.23 8.80 3.71
CA TRP A 112 8.82 7.40 3.69
C TRP A 112 8.42 6.90 5.08
N HIS A 113 7.12 6.70 5.26
CA HIS A 113 6.51 6.17 6.49
C HIS A 113 5.52 5.05 6.11
N PRO A 114 5.98 3.97 5.45
CA PRO A 114 5.06 3.03 4.83
C PRO A 114 4.49 2.04 5.86
N TYR A 115 5.21 1.78 6.95
CA TYR A 115 4.93 0.62 7.80
C TYR A 115 3.72 0.87 8.69
N ALA A 116 2.59 0.35 8.23
CA ALA A 116 1.28 0.54 8.82
C ALA A 116 0.63 -0.79 9.22
N LEU A 117 1.09 -1.91 8.66
CA LEU A 117 0.52 -3.24 8.83
C LEU A 117 1.56 -4.20 9.40
N SER A 118 1.17 -5.03 10.36
CA SER A 118 1.96 -6.23 10.70
C SER A 118 1.74 -7.33 9.65
N PRO A 119 2.69 -8.27 9.48
CA PRO A 119 2.51 -9.41 8.58
C PRO A 119 1.21 -10.19 8.87
N GLU A 120 0.90 -10.42 10.14
CA GLU A 120 -0.29 -11.16 10.57
C GLU A 120 -1.59 -10.41 10.27
N GLU A 121 -1.57 -9.08 10.33
CA GLU A 121 -2.73 -8.27 9.94
C GLU A 121 -2.98 -8.31 8.44
N LEU A 122 -1.91 -8.26 7.62
CA LEU A 122 -2.07 -8.44 6.18
C LEU A 122 -2.60 -9.84 5.87
N ASP A 123 -2.03 -10.90 6.44
CA ASP A 123 -2.51 -12.28 6.23
C ASP A 123 -3.99 -12.44 6.62
N LEU A 124 -4.41 -11.78 7.71
CA LEU A 124 -5.80 -11.78 8.15
C LEU A 124 -6.73 -11.04 7.17
N LEU A 125 -6.30 -9.88 6.65
CA LEU A 125 -7.05 -9.11 5.65
C LEU A 125 -7.18 -9.87 4.33
N LEU A 126 -6.11 -10.50 3.87
CA LEU A 126 -6.11 -11.35 2.68
C LEU A 126 -7.13 -12.49 2.83
N SER A 127 -7.11 -13.18 3.97
CA SER A 127 -8.06 -14.26 4.28
C SER A 127 -9.51 -13.77 4.30
N TYR A 128 -9.72 -12.56 4.83
CA TYR A 128 -11.04 -11.92 4.84
C TYR A 128 -11.55 -11.62 3.43
N TRP A 129 -10.74 -10.99 2.57
CA TRP A 129 -11.15 -10.67 1.20
C TRP A 129 -11.37 -11.90 0.33
N GLU A 130 -10.59 -12.96 0.54
CA GLU A 130 -10.82 -14.26 -0.10
C GLU A 130 -12.19 -14.83 0.29
N LYS A 131 -12.57 -14.73 1.57
CA LYS A 131 -13.81 -15.27 2.11
C LYS A 131 -15.07 -14.50 1.70
N GLN A 132 -15.03 -13.16 1.78
CA GLN A 132 -16.21 -12.33 1.55
C GLN A 132 -16.66 -12.34 0.07
N GLY A 133 -15.74 -12.64 -0.84
CA GLY A 133 -15.99 -12.49 -2.27
C GLY A 133 -15.97 -11.03 -2.71
N GLY A 134 -15.48 -10.75 -3.92
CA GLY A 134 -15.37 -9.38 -4.43
C GLY A 134 -14.15 -9.16 -5.33
N LYS A 135 -13.70 -7.90 -5.41
CA LYS A 135 -12.58 -7.47 -6.25
C LYS A 135 -11.20 -7.91 -5.75
N TRP A 136 -11.11 -8.50 -4.55
CA TRP A 136 -9.83 -8.84 -3.93
C TRP A 136 -9.76 -10.32 -3.52
N THR A 137 -10.50 -11.17 -4.24
CA THR A 137 -10.48 -12.63 -4.01
C THR A 137 -9.19 -13.29 -4.44
N ASN A 138 -8.38 -12.64 -5.28
CA ASN A 138 -7.04 -13.08 -5.58
C ASN A 138 -6.07 -12.54 -4.51
N ARG A 139 -5.72 -13.37 -3.52
CA ARG A 139 -4.78 -12.99 -2.44
C ARG A 139 -3.44 -12.49 -2.95
N HIS A 140 -2.93 -13.04 -4.04
CA HIS A 140 -1.62 -12.66 -4.57
C HIS A 140 -1.64 -11.23 -5.12
N LEU A 141 -2.76 -10.82 -5.72
CA LEU A 141 -2.92 -9.44 -6.20
C LEU A 141 -3.02 -8.46 -5.02
N ALA A 142 -3.85 -8.77 -4.03
CA ALA A 142 -3.99 -7.92 -2.85
C ALA A 142 -2.67 -7.82 -2.06
N HIS A 143 -1.95 -8.93 -1.92
CA HIS A 143 -0.61 -8.96 -1.33
C HIS A 143 0.35 -8.06 -2.11
N ALA A 144 0.47 -8.25 -3.43
CA ALA A 144 1.37 -7.46 -4.28
C ALA A 144 1.06 -5.96 -4.24
N LEU A 145 -0.20 -5.55 -4.03
CA LEU A 145 -0.60 -4.15 -3.92
C LEU A 145 -0.28 -3.52 -2.55
N LEU A 146 -0.28 -4.32 -1.48
CA LEU A 146 -0.16 -3.81 -0.10
C LEU A 146 1.19 -4.11 0.56
N HIS A 147 2.04 -4.92 -0.07
CA HIS A 147 3.25 -5.44 0.58
C HIS A 147 4.20 -4.36 1.11
N ASP A 148 4.26 -3.21 0.42
CA ASP A 148 5.11 -2.07 0.79
C ASP A 148 4.76 -1.48 2.17
N PHE A 149 3.53 -1.68 2.65
CA PHE A 149 3.05 -1.10 3.91
C PHE A 149 3.26 -2.01 5.13
N VAL A 150 3.98 -3.13 4.97
CA VAL A 150 4.21 -4.11 6.05
C VAL A 150 5.55 -3.86 6.74
N GLY A 151 5.49 -3.66 8.06
CA GLY A 151 6.68 -3.51 8.91
C GLY A 151 7.27 -4.85 9.32
N LEU A 152 8.60 -4.97 9.30
CA LEU A 152 9.33 -6.20 9.59
C LEU A 152 10.41 -5.92 10.64
N ASP A 153 10.56 -6.84 11.60
CA ASP A 153 11.33 -6.61 12.82
C ASP A 153 12.67 -7.37 12.87
N SER A 154 12.97 -8.15 11.83
CA SER A 154 14.18 -8.97 11.73
C SER A 154 14.56 -9.27 10.28
N GLU A 155 15.82 -9.63 10.06
CA GLU A 155 16.30 -10.12 8.77
C GLU A 155 15.59 -11.41 8.33
N GLU A 156 15.34 -12.33 9.26
CA GLU A 156 14.64 -13.59 8.99
C GLU A 156 13.20 -13.32 8.51
N ALA A 157 12.45 -12.48 9.23
CA ALA A 157 11.11 -12.08 8.81
C ALA A 157 11.12 -11.38 7.44
N THR A 158 12.19 -10.62 7.16
CA THR A 158 12.36 -9.93 5.88
C THR A 158 12.63 -10.89 4.72
N ALA A 159 13.50 -11.88 4.92
CA ALA A 159 13.77 -12.91 3.93
C ALA A 159 12.51 -13.75 3.63
N ASP A 160 11.78 -14.16 4.67
CA ASP A 160 10.53 -14.91 4.54
C ASP A 160 9.45 -14.10 3.82
N TYR A 161 9.30 -12.82 4.19
CA TYR A 161 8.32 -11.95 3.57
C TYR A 161 8.67 -11.62 2.11
N ALA A 162 9.96 -11.52 1.79
CA ALA A 162 10.43 -11.38 0.42
C ALA A 162 10.12 -12.61 -0.44
N ALA A 163 10.32 -13.82 0.09
CA ALA A 163 9.93 -15.04 -0.59
C ALA A 163 8.43 -15.09 -0.88
N LYS A 164 7.58 -14.78 0.12
CA LYS A 164 6.11 -14.72 -0.05
C LYS A 164 5.69 -13.70 -1.11
N THR A 165 6.31 -12.52 -1.10
CA THR A 165 5.94 -11.46 -2.07
C THR A 165 6.40 -11.84 -3.47
N PHE A 166 7.56 -12.48 -3.62
CA PHE A 166 8.04 -12.99 -4.91
C PHE A 166 7.11 -14.07 -5.46
N GLU A 167 6.65 -15.00 -4.62
CA GLU A 167 5.62 -15.98 -4.96
C GLU A 167 4.34 -15.30 -5.45
N ALA A 168 3.86 -14.27 -4.73
CA ALA A 168 2.67 -13.51 -5.14
C ALA A 168 2.83 -12.92 -6.55
N PHE A 169 3.96 -12.27 -6.86
CA PHE A 169 4.22 -11.75 -8.20
C PHE A 169 4.31 -12.85 -9.28
N ASN A 170 4.87 -14.02 -8.96
CA ASN A 170 4.89 -15.15 -9.89
C ASN A 170 3.48 -15.66 -10.22
N GLU A 171 2.61 -15.78 -9.22
CA GLU A 171 1.23 -16.25 -9.40
C GLU A 171 0.37 -15.27 -10.20
N LEU A 172 0.71 -13.98 -10.22
CA LEU A 172 0.08 -13.00 -11.12
C LEU A 172 0.44 -13.21 -12.59
N ARG A 173 1.41 -14.08 -12.89
CA ARG A 173 1.87 -14.43 -14.25
C ARG A 173 2.27 -13.19 -15.07
N ILE A 174 2.97 -12.26 -14.43
CA ILE A 174 3.43 -11.02 -15.06
C ILE A 174 4.41 -11.35 -16.18
N LYS A 175 4.14 -10.82 -17.38
CA LYS A 175 4.95 -11.10 -18.55
C LYS A 175 6.36 -10.56 -18.36
N GLY A 176 7.34 -11.44 -18.39
CA GLY A 176 8.77 -11.11 -18.27
C GLY A 176 9.32 -11.21 -16.84
N PHE A 177 8.47 -11.37 -15.81
CA PHE A 177 8.91 -11.42 -14.41
C PHE A 177 9.86 -12.60 -14.13
N ALA A 178 9.61 -13.79 -14.70
CA ALA A 178 10.48 -14.96 -14.54
C ALA A 178 11.90 -14.81 -15.13
N LYS A 179 12.15 -13.78 -15.95
CA LYS A 179 13.48 -13.48 -16.52
C LYS A 179 14.25 -12.42 -15.74
N VAL A 180 13.62 -11.88 -14.71
CA VAL A 180 14.20 -10.89 -13.85
C VAL A 180 15.01 -11.63 -12.80
N GLU A 181 16.34 -11.56 -12.87
CA GLU A 181 17.19 -11.98 -11.77
C GLU A 181 16.86 -11.09 -10.56
N GLN A 182 16.21 -11.69 -9.55
CA GLN A 182 15.88 -11.09 -8.25
C GLN A 182 15.66 -9.57 -8.30
N LYS A 183 14.55 -9.10 -8.91
CA LYS A 183 14.16 -7.72 -8.65
C LYS A 183 13.83 -7.64 -7.17
N PRO A 184 14.55 -6.80 -6.40
CA PRO A 184 14.23 -6.63 -5.01
C PRO A 184 12.87 -5.96 -5.01
N ILE A 185 11.85 -6.76 -4.70
CA ILE A 185 10.71 -6.22 -3.98
C ILE A 185 11.36 -5.48 -2.83
N ALA A 186 11.21 -4.16 -2.83
CA ALA A 186 11.95 -3.28 -1.95
C ALA A 186 11.36 -3.46 -0.54
N ILE A 187 11.80 -4.53 0.10
CA ILE A 187 11.39 -4.95 1.44
C ILE A 187 12.59 -4.64 2.30
N PHE A 188 12.37 -3.72 3.23
CA PHE A 188 13.45 -3.16 4.01
C PHE A 188 13.30 -3.57 5.46
N TYR A 189 14.44 -3.96 6.00
CA TYR A 189 14.69 -4.05 7.41
C TYR A 189 15.70 -2.98 7.77
N TYR A 190 15.38 -2.18 8.77
CA TYR A 190 16.28 -1.14 9.27
C TYR A 190 17.00 -1.64 10.51
N GLU A 191 18.06 -2.43 10.28
CA GLU A 191 18.91 -2.97 11.36
C GLU A 191 19.40 -1.85 12.29
N ASP A 192 19.93 -0.77 11.72
CA ASP A 192 20.45 0.39 12.46
C ASP A 192 19.39 1.13 13.29
N SER A 193 18.10 0.94 12.97
CA SER A 193 17.01 1.61 13.66
C SER A 193 16.26 0.70 14.62
N GLU A 194 16.51 -0.61 14.68
CA GLU A 194 15.89 -1.52 15.68
C GLU A 194 14.36 -1.35 15.78
N TYR A 195 13.65 -1.32 14.65
CA TYR A 195 12.18 -1.27 14.65
C TYR A 195 11.59 -2.64 15.02
N HIS A 196 10.62 -2.64 15.94
CA HIS A 196 9.96 -3.86 16.39
C HIS A 196 8.46 -3.68 16.58
N TRP A 197 7.72 -4.78 16.38
CA TRP A 197 6.30 -4.84 16.75
C TRP A 197 6.16 -4.99 18.26
N ARG A 198 5.50 -4.03 18.89
CA ARG A 198 5.22 -4.05 20.33
C ARG A 198 3.75 -3.81 20.60
N TYR A 199 3.20 -4.61 21.51
CA TYR A 199 1.83 -4.41 21.97
C TYR A 199 1.76 -3.37 23.08
N ASP A 200 0.99 -2.31 22.87
CA ASP A 200 0.57 -1.34 23.87
C ASP A 200 -0.89 -1.61 24.27
N ARG A 201 -1.18 -1.58 25.58
CA ARG A 201 -2.52 -1.91 26.09
C ARG A 201 -3.61 -0.92 25.69
N LYS A 202 -3.25 0.32 25.39
CA LYS A 202 -4.19 1.38 25.00
C LYS A 202 -4.27 1.53 23.49
N LEU A 203 -3.13 1.46 22.81
CA LEU A 203 -3.03 1.74 21.38
C LEU A 203 -3.03 0.48 20.51
N GLY A 204 -2.87 -0.72 21.09
CA GLY A 204 -2.74 -1.96 20.34
C GLY A 204 -1.33 -2.17 19.82
N TRP A 205 -1.19 -2.82 18.67
CA TRP A 205 0.12 -3.06 18.05
C TRP A 205 0.73 -1.77 17.50
N LEU A 206 1.98 -1.53 17.88
CA LEU A 206 2.84 -0.43 17.46
C LEU A 206 4.04 -1.00 16.70
N PHE A 207 4.51 -0.26 15.70
CA PHE A 207 5.80 -0.50 15.06
C PHE A 207 6.70 0.68 15.39
N GLU A 208 7.59 0.47 16.36
CA GLU A 208 8.39 1.55 16.96
C GLU A 208 9.85 1.13 17.14
N SER A 209 10.71 2.15 17.21
CA SER A 209 12.12 2.04 17.53
C SER A 209 12.40 2.93 18.73
N ASP A 210 13.29 2.47 19.61
CA ASP A 210 13.75 3.27 20.75
C ASP A 210 14.74 4.38 20.32
N GLN A 211 15.24 4.34 19.08
CA GLN A 211 16.26 5.25 18.56
C GLN A 211 15.70 6.29 17.57
N TYR A 212 14.72 5.91 16.74
CA TYR A 212 14.27 6.75 15.63
C TYR A 212 12.81 6.50 15.27
N ALA A 213 11.92 7.50 15.37
CA ALA A 213 10.47 7.32 15.24
C ALA A 213 9.86 7.70 13.86
N CYS A 214 10.66 7.83 12.80
CA CYS A 214 10.19 8.38 11.52
C CYS A 214 9.90 7.37 10.39
N TYR A 215 10.01 6.06 10.56
CA TYR A 215 9.69 5.11 9.47
C TYR A 215 8.29 4.50 9.57
N SER A 216 7.55 4.82 10.63
CA SER A 216 6.16 4.39 10.81
C SER A 216 5.39 5.45 11.55
N ILE A 217 4.21 5.81 11.06
CA ILE A 217 3.27 6.60 11.87
C ILE A 217 2.50 5.74 12.88
N ARG A 218 2.67 4.42 12.84
CA ARG A 218 2.05 3.49 13.80
C ARG A 218 2.89 3.34 15.06
N ASN A 219 3.22 4.47 15.70
CA ASN A 219 3.99 4.52 16.94
C ASN A 219 3.35 5.47 17.96
N LYS A 220 3.91 5.53 19.18
CA LYS A 220 3.37 6.37 20.27
C LYS A 220 3.38 7.87 19.98
N ALA A 221 4.35 8.38 19.21
CA ALA A 221 4.45 9.80 18.90
C ALA A 221 3.24 10.30 18.10
N HIS A 222 2.69 9.46 17.23
CA HIS A 222 1.55 9.78 16.38
C HIS A 222 0.19 9.46 17.02
N ALA A 223 0.13 9.17 18.32
CA ALA A 223 -1.12 8.85 19.03
C ALA A 223 -1.98 10.08 19.38
N LYS A 224 -1.39 11.28 19.44
CA LYS A 224 -1.99 12.47 20.07
C LYS A 224 -2.72 13.46 19.14
N GLY A 225 -2.85 13.15 17.85
CA GLY A 225 -3.79 13.86 16.97
C GLY A 225 -3.28 15.13 16.27
N GLU A 226 -1.98 15.26 16.07
CA GLU A 226 -1.40 16.22 15.12
C GLU A 226 -1.30 15.60 13.70
N GLU A 227 -0.74 16.31 12.72
CA GLU A 227 -0.55 15.82 11.35
C GLU A 227 0.19 14.47 11.33
N GLY A 228 -0.27 13.51 10.50
CA GLY A 228 0.29 12.15 10.47
C GLY A 228 -0.17 11.23 11.60
N ARG A 229 -1.38 11.40 12.15
CA ARG A 229 -1.95 10.52 13.18
C ARG A 229 -2.41 9.17 12.61
N PHE A 230 -1.96 8.07 13.22
CA PHE A 230 -2.50 6.73 12.92
C PHE A 230 -3.85 6.48 13.62
N PRO A 231 -4.84 5.87 12.94
CA PRO A 231 -6.19 5.65 13.48
C PRO A 231 -6.26 4.41 14.39
N PHE A 232 -5.56 4.44 15.53
CA PHE A 232 -5.43 3.27 16.42
C PHE A 232 -6.77 2.68 16.88
N GLU A 233 -7.74 3.51 17.29
CA GLU A 233 -9.02 3.04 17.82
C GLU A 233 -9.84 2.32 16.75
N ASP A 234 -10.04 2.98 15.61
CA ASP A 234 -10.75 2.44 14.45
C ASP A 234 -10.07 1.18 13.90
N TRP A 235 -8.74 1.21 13.77
CA TRP A 235 -7.96 0.07 13.26
C TRP A 235 -8.07 -1.15 14.18
N ASN A 236 -7.90 -0.97 15.50
CA ASN A 236 -8.02 -2.07 16.46
C ASN A 236 -9.43 -2.66 16.49
N TYR A 237 -10.45 -1.80 16.40
CA TYR A 237 -11.84 -2.24 16.32
C TYR A 237 -12.06 -3.09 15.06
N LEU A 238 -11.62 -2.59 13.91
CA LEU A 238 -11.71 -3.27 12.61
C LEU A 238 -11.02 -4.63 12.63
N MET A 239 -9.74 -4.70 13.02
CA MET A 239 -8.99 -5.95 13.03
C MET A 239 -9.57 -7.00 13.98
N LYS A 240 -10.19 -6.57 15.09
CA LYS A 240 -10.92 -7.47 15.98
C LYS A 240 -12.15 -8.06 15.29
N GLN A 241 -12.91 -7.26 14.54
CA GLN A 241 -14.09 -7.74 13.80
C GLN A 241 -13.67 -8.71 12.69
N ILE A 242 -12.69 -8.32 11.87
CA ILE A 242 -12.18 -9.18 10.78
C ILE A 242 -11.72 -10.53 11.32
N ARG A 243 -10.99 -10.54 12.45
CA ARG A 243 -10.57 -11.80 13.10
C ARG A 243 -11.74 -12.70 13.48
N GLN A 244 -12.82 -12.13 14.01
CA GLN A 244 -14.02 -12.88 14.36
C GLN A 244 -14.70 -13.46 13.11
N GLU A 245 -14.78 -12.69 12.04
CA GLU A 245 -15.42 -13.10 10.80
C GLU A 245 -14.62 -14.17 10.05
N VAL A 246 -13.29 -14.09 10.03
CA VAL A 246 -12.44 -15.12 9.41
C VAL A 246 -12.48 -16.44 10.19
N SER A 247 -12.64 -16.39 11.52
CA SER A 247 -12.62 -17.59 12.38
C SER A 247 -13.93 -18.41 12.39
N GLN A 248 -15.00 -17.91 11.78
CA GLN A 248 -16.32 -18.58 11.68
C GLN A 248 -16.41 -19.50 10.47
#